data_AF-A0A4P7UDQ3-F1
#
_entry.id   AF-A0A4P7UDQ3-F1
#
_cell.length_a   1.000
_cell.length_b   1.000
_cell.length_c   1.000
_cell.angle_alpha   90.00
_cell.angle_beta   90.00
_cell.angle_gamma   90.00
#
_symmetry.space_group_name_H-M   'P 1'
#
loop_
_entity.id
_entity.type
_entity.pdbx_description
1 polymer ?
#
loop_
_entity_poly.entity_id
_entity_poly.type
_entity_poly.pdbx_seq_one_letter_code
_entity_poly.pdbx_strand_id
1 'polypeptide(L)'
;MNDDWRDHALCRRFPDLPWIAEPQDRSEGAQQALEAVCRACPVADACADFASHHRVTSAFYAGRDRTPEVEAKESHANGAA
;
A
#
# COMPACT_ATOMS: atom_id res chain seq x y z
N MET A 1 -11.60 9.00 -25.60
CA MET A 1 -10.95 7.82 -24.99
C MET A 1 -10.76 8.17 -23.53
N ASN A 2 -11.34 7.40 -22.61
CA ASN A 2 -11.00 7.53 -21.20
C ASN A 2 -9.68 6.77 -21.03
N ASP A 3 -8.55 7.48 -21.08
CA ASP A 3 -7.25 6.91 -20.76
C ASP A 3 -7.23 6.72 -19.23
N ASP A 4 -7.55 5.50 -18.78
CA ASP A 4 -7.48 5.21 -17.35
C ASP A 4 -6.01 5.09 -16.97
N TRP A 5 -5.52 5.99 -16.12
CA TRP A 5 -4.14 6.00 -15.66
C TRP A 5 -3.69 4.64 -15.10
N ARG A 6 -4.63 3.83 -14.60
CA ARG A 6 -4.34 2.47 -14.12
C ARG A 6 -3.82 1.56 -15.21
N ASP A 7 -4.16 1.82 -16.47
CA ASP A 7 -3.68 1.00 -17.57
C ASP A 7 -2.17 1.11 -17.78
N HIS A 8 -1.60 2.27 -17.45
CA HIS A 8 -0.18 2.58 -17.55
C HIS A 8 0.59 2.32 -16.23
N ALA A 9 -0.06 1.75 -15.22
CA ALA A 9 0.55 1.47 -13.93
C ALA A 9 1.62 0.37 -14.02
N LEU A 10 2.86 0.71 -13.64
CA LEU A 10 4.01 -0.20 -13.72
C LEU A 10 3.85 -1.44 -12.82
N CYS A 11 3.17 -1.30 -11.68
CA CYS A 11 2.92 -2.40 -10.73
C CYS A 11 2.20 -3.60 -11.36
N ARG A 12 1.44 -3.41 -12.45
CA ARG A 12 0.80 -4.50 -13.21
C ARG A 12 1.79 -5.53 -13.77
N ARG A 13 3.04 -5.13 -13.98
CA ARG A 13 4.12 -6.03 -14.46
C ARG A 13 4.77 -6.86 -13.35
N PHE A 14 4.41 -6.61 -12.09
CA PHE A 14 4.98 -7.25 -10.91
C PHE A 14 3.87 -7.85 -10.03
N PRO A 15 3.05 -8.77 -10.55
CA PRO A 15 1.91 -9.33 -9.81
C PRO A 15 2.32 -10.13 -8.57
N ASP A 16 3.55 -10.65 -8.55
CA ASP A 16 4.07 -11.49 -7.47
C ASP A 16 4.58 -10.69 -6.26
N LEU A 17 4.63 -9.35 -6.35
CA LEU A 17 4.96 -8.52 -5.20
C LEU A 17 3.76 -8.43 -4.23
N PRO A 18 4.01 -8.31 -2.92
CA PRO A 18 2.96 -8.37 -1.90
C PRO A 18 2.25 -7.02 -1.74
N TRP A 19 1.63 -6.52 -2.81
CA TRP A 19 0.96 -5.21 -2.87
C TRP A 19 -0.10 -4.99 -1.80
N ILE A 20 -0.80 -6.06 -1.42
CA ILE A 20 -1.90 -6.05 -0.45
C ILE A 20 -1.53 -6.70 0.89
N ALA A 21 -0.29 -7.14 1.06
CA ALA A 21 0.13 -7.71 2.34
C ALA A 21 0.19 -6.60 3.39
N GLU A 22 -0.18 -6.94 4.61
CA GLU A 22 -0.05 -6.05 5.75
C GLU A 22 1.44 -5.75 6.03
N PRO A 23 1.77 -4.59 6.62
CA PRO A 23 3.15 -4.22 6.92
C PRO A 23 3.91 -5.27 7.73
N GLN A 24 3.28 -5.90 8.71
CA GLN A 24 3.91 -6.92 9.58
C GLN A 24 4.27 -8.23 8.85
N ASP A 25 3.61 -8.52 7.73
CA ASP A 25 3.84 -9.75 6.95
C ASP A 25 4.86 -9.52 5.82
N ARG A 26 5.37 -8.30 5.67
CA ARG A 26 6.26 -7.89 4.60
C ARG A 26 7.71 -7.91 5.05
N SER A 27 8.57 -8.59 4.29
CA SER A 27 10.02 -8.50 4.49
C SER A 27 10.57 -7.14 4.04
N GLU A 28 11.71 -6.74 4.59
CA GLU A 28 12.40 -5.50 4.17
C GLU A 28 12.73 -5.49 2.67
N GLY A 29 13.07 -6.65 2.10
CA GLY A 29 13.34 -6.78 0.67
C GLY A 29 12.08 -6.57 -0.17
N ALA A 30 10.94 -7.09 0.28
CA ALA A 30 9.66 -6.85 -0.39
C ALA A 30 9.24 -5.38 -0.29
N GLN A 31 9.44 -4.73 0.86
CA GLN A 31 9.21 -3.30 1.04
C GLN A 31 10.02 -2.47 0.03
N GLN A 32 11.33 -2.72 -0.06
CA GLN A 32 12.22 -2.03 -1.00
C GLN A 32 11.80 -2.25 -2.46
N ALA A 33 11.35 -3.46 -2.82
CA ALA A 33 10.88 -3.76 -4.17
C ALA A 33 9.61 -2.97 -4.53
N LEU A 34 8.63 -2.89 -3.62
CA LEU A 34 7.42 -2.09 -3.81
C LEU A 34 7.75 -0.61 -4.00
N GLU A 35 8.62 -0.05 -3.15
CA GLU A 35 9.07 1.34 -3.25
C GLU A 35 9.78 1.62 -4.58
N ALA A 36 10.66 0.71 -5.02
CA ALA A 36 11.39 0.85 -6.28
C ALA A 36 10.46 0.86 -7.48
N VAL A 37 9.45 -0.03 -7.51
CA VAL A 37 8.45 -0.04 -8.59
C VAL A 37 7.64 1.26 -8.59
N CYS A 38 7.21 1.75 -7.43
CA CYS A 38 6.47 3.01 -7.36
C CYS A 38 7.31 4.21 -7.78
N ARG A 39 8.60 4.26 -7.42
CA ARG A 39 9.52 5.34 -7.83
C ARG A 39 9.71 5.40 -9.34
N ALA A 40 9.63 4.27 -10.02
CA ALA A 40 9.74 4.17 -11.49
C ALA A 40 8.38 4.28 -12.22
N CYS A 41 7.26 4.39 -11.48
CA CYS A 41 5.93 4.32 -12.08
C CYS A 41 5.53 5.66 -12.71
N PRO A 42 5.18 5.70 -14.02
CA PRO A 42 4.84 6.95 -14.72
C PRO A 42 3.54 7.60 -14.24
N VAL A 43 2.71 6.85 -13.50
CA VAL A 43 1.40 7.29 -13.00
C VAL A 43 1.38 7.40 -11.47
N ALA A 44 2.54 7.59 -10.84
CA ALA A 44 2.67 7.69 -9.38
C ALA A 44 1.82 8.83 -8.80
N ASP A 45 1.77 9.99 -9.47
CA ASP A 45 0.98 11.14 -9.00
C ASP A 45 -0.53 10.86 -9.06
N ALA A 46 -1.03 10.33 -10.18
CA ALA A 46 -2.44 9.93 -10.30
C ALA A 46 -2.83 8.85 -9.28
N CYS A 47 -1.90 7.92 -8.99
CA CYS A 47 -2.07 6.91 -7.96
C CYS A 47 -2.15 7.53 -6.55
N ALA A 48 -1.32 8.54 -6.26
CA ALA A 48 -1.33 9.26 -5.00
C ALA A 48 -2.63 10.05 -4.80
N ASP A 49 -3.09 10.73 -5.85
CA ASP A 49 -4.34 11.48 -5.87
C ASP A 49 -5.54 10.55 -5.67
N PHE A 50 -5.58 9.43 -6.37
CA PHE A 50 -6.62 8.43 -6.19
C PHE A 50 -6.66 7.92 -4.74
N ALA A 51 -5.53 7.46 -4.21
CA ALA A 51 -5.47 6.92 -2.85
C ALA A 51 -5.91 7.94 -1.80
N SER A 52 -5.62 9.22 -2.04
CA SER A 52 -5.98 10.31 -1.12
C SER A 52 -7.47 10.67 -1.24
N HIS A 53 -8.01 10.83 -2.45
CA HIS A 53 -9.44 11.11 -2.67
C HIS A 53 -10.35 10.00 -2.15
N HIS A 54 -9.96 8.74 -2.37
CA HIS A 54 -10.73 7.58 -1.95
C HIS A 54 -10.47 7.17 -0.51
N ARG A 55 -9.57 7.87 0.21
CA ARG A 55 -9.17 7.54 1.58
C ARG A 55 -8.82 6.05 1.71
N VAL A 56 -7.98 5.57 0.80
CA VAL A 56 -7.50 4.18 0.84
C VAL A 56 -6.74 3.98 2.15
N THR A 57 -7.13 2.98 2.93
CA THR A 57 -6.59 2.65 4.26
C THR A 57 -5.96 1.26 4.30
N SER A 58 -5.57 0.70 3.16
CA SER A 58 -4.90 -0.59 3.07
C SER A 58 -4.08 -0.67 1.80
N ALA A 59 -3.13 -1.61 1.79
CA ALA A 59 -2.25 -1.90 0.66
C ALA A 59 -1.28 -0.76 0.29
N PHE A 60 -0.38 -1.06 -0.65
CA PHE A 60 0.70 -0.18 -1.05
C PHE A 60 0.31 0.69 -2.26
N TYR A 61 0.32 2.01 -2.08
CA TYR A 61 -0.06 2.98 -3.10
C TYR A 61 0.92 4.14 -3.17
N ALA A 62 1.40 4.44 -4.38
CA ALA A 62 2.27 5.58 -4.67
C ALA A 62 3.49 5.67 -3.74
N GLY A 63 4.18 4.54 -3.53
CA GLY A 63 5.44 4.50 -2.78
C GLY A 63 5.28 4.40 -1.26
N ARG A 64 4.06 4.22 -0.75
CA ARG A 64 3.82 4.05 0.69
C ARG A 64 2.71 3.05 0.99
N ASP A 65 2.83 2.40 2.13
CA ASP A 65 1.74 1.64 2.71
C ASP A 65 0.64 2.58 3.20
N ARG A 66 -0.63 2.17 3.04
CA ARG A 66 -1.80 2.94 3.45
C ARG A 66 -2.54 2.32 4.64
N THR A 67 -2.13 1.15 5.10
CA THR A 67 -2.61 0.58 6.35
C THR A 67 -2.23 1.54 7.48
N PRO A 68 -3.22 2.09 8.22
CA PRO A 68 -2.92 2.98 9.32
C PRO A 68 -2.14 2.20 10.39
N GLU A 69 -1.14 2.84 10.99
CA GLU A 69 -0.56 2.36 12.23
C GLU A 69 -1.67 2.40 13.29
N VAL A 70 -2.34 1.26 13.50
CA VAL A 70 -3.12 1.08 14.70
C VAL A 70 -2.13 1.13 15.85
N GLU A 71 -2.05 2.28 16.53
CA GLU A 71 -1.39 2.37 17.83
C GLU A 71 -1.93 1.20 18.65
N ALA A 72 -1.04 0.29 19.03
CA ALA A 72 -1.35 -0.80 19.95
C ALA A 72 -1.60 -0.22 21.35
N LYS A 73 -2.69 0.53 21.53
CA LYS A 73 -3.20 0.96 22.82
C LYS A 73 -4.09 -0.14 23.40
N GLU A 74 -3.40 -0.96 24.19
CA GLU A 74 -3.80 -1.45 25.51
C GLU A 74 -5.03 -2.37 25.69
N SER A 75 -4.71 -3.56 26.21
CA SER A 75 -5.27 -4.09 27.46
C SER A 75 -6.80 -4.24 27.57
N HIS A 76 -7.31 -5.42 27.18
CA HIS A 76 -8.33 -6.07 27.99
C HIS A 76 -7.66 -7.06 28.95
N ALA A 77 -7.13 -6.52 30.04
CA ALA A 77 -7.10 -7.22 31.32
C ALA A 77 -8.45 -6.94 32.02
N ASN A 78 -9.38 -7.90 32.04
CA ASN A 78 -9.96 -8.47 33.26
C ASN A 78 -11.17 -9.36 32.98
N GLY A 79 -11.16 -10.52 33.62
CA GLY A 79 -12.28 -11.44 33.71
C GLY A 79 -11.93 -12.61 34.63
N ALA A 80 -11.43 -12.32 35.83
CA ALA A 80 -11.38 -13.28 36.92
C ALA A 80 -12.78 -13.41 37.53
N ALA A 81 -13.30 -14.64 37.58
CA ALA A 81 -14.21 -15.16 38.59
C ALA A 81 -14.19 -16.69 38.54
#